data_AF-A0A971HCY3-F1
#
_entry.id   AF-A0A971HCY3-F1
#
_cell.length_a   1.000
_cell.length_b   1.000
_cell.length_c   1.000
_cell.angle_alpha   90.00
_cell.angle_beta   90.00
_cell.angle_gamma   90.00
#
_symmetry.space_group_name_H-M   'P 1'
#
loop_
_entity.id
_entity.type
_entity.pdbx_description
1 polymer ?
#
loop_
_entity_poly.entity_id
_entity_poly.type
_entity_poly.pdbx_seq_one_letter_code
_entity_poly.pdbx_strand_id
1 'polypeptide(L)' 'MQARKITNKNNVIAHALHCFIEYGIDAATIAQIAERAGLTERSVYRYFDSKSDLVLETALLFWDNTVKQANALY' A
#
# COMPACT_ATOMS: atom_id res chain seq x y z
N MET A 1 15.78 -14.03 2.14
CA MET A 1 15.59 -12.62 2.55
C MET A 1 14.69 -11.82 1.61
N GLN A 2 14.82 -11.96 0.28
CA GLN A 2 14.02 -11.20 -0.70
C GLN A 2 12.50 -11.44 -0.64
N ALA A 3 12.06 -12.70 -0.43
CA ALA A 3 10.63 -13.03 -0.34
C ALA A 3 9.91 -12.24 0.78
N ARG A 4 10.47 -12.19 1.99
CA ARG A 4 9.91 -11.42 3.11
C ARG A 4 9.86 -9.92 2.84
N LYS A 5 10.84 -9.39 2.08
CA LYS A 5 10.88 -7.98 1.68
C LYS A 5 9.70 -7.63 0.78
N ILE A 6 9.40 -8.49 -0.20
CA ILE A 6 8.26 -8.34 -1.12
C ILE A 6 6.94 -8.50 -0.36
N THR A 7 6.82 -9.51 0.51
CA THR A 7 5.62 -9.72 1.34
C THR A 7 5.29 -8.49 2.19
N ASN A 8 6.28 -7.93 2.87
CA ASN A 8 6.08 -6.73 3.69
C ASN A 8 5.71 -5.50 2.85
N LYS A 9 6.35 -5.31 1.68
CA LYS A 9 6.01 -4.22 0.77
C LYS A 9 4.54 -4.31 0.34
N ASN A 10 4.10 -5.48 -0.10
CA ASN A 10 2.71 -5.71 -0.51
C ASN A 10 1.74 -5.54 0.66
N ASN A 11 2.11 -5.96 1.86
CA ASN A 11 1.28 -5.77 3.06
C ASN A 11 1.06 -4.27 3.35
N VAL A 12 2.12 -3.47 3.25
CA VAL A 12 2.01 -2.00 3.40
C VAL A 12 1.08 -1.41 2.35
N ILE A 13 1.19 -1.81 1.08
CA ILE A 13 0.32 -1.33 0.00
C ILE A 13 -1.15 -1.65 0.27
N ALA A 14 -1.45 -2.88 0.70
CA ALA A 14 -2.81 -3.29 1.02
C ALA A 14 -3.41 -2.44 2.15
N HIS A 15 -2.67 -2.25 3.26
CA HIS A 15 -3.15 -1.43 4.37
C HIS A 15 -3.20 0.07 4.02
N ALA A 16 -2.31 0.55 3.15
CA ALA A 16 -2.33 1.91 2.63
C ALA A 16 -3.62 2.19 1.85
N LEU A 17 -4.05 1.26 0.98
CA LEU A 17 -5.32 1.38 0.26
C LEU A 17 -6.49 1.59 1.22
N HIS A 18 -6.58 0.77 2.28
CA HIS A 18 -7.64 0.90 3.27
C HIS A 18 -7.60 2.25 3.99
N CYS A 19 -6.42 2.72 4.40
CA CYS A 19 -6.27 4.03 5.03
C CYS A 19 -6.65 5.18 4.09
N PHE A 20 -6.27 5.11 2.82
CA PHE A 20 -6.59 6.14 1.83
C PHE A 20 -8.08 6.19 1.51
N ILE A 21 -8.77 5.05 1.49
CA ILE A 21 -10.24 4.99 1.34
C ILE A 21 -10.94 5.54 2.58
N GLU A 22 -10.47 5.18 3.78
CA GLU A 22 -11.12 5.54 5.05
C GLU A 22 -10.92 7.01 5.43
N TYR A 23 -9.71 7.54 5.24
CA TYR A 23 -9.32 8.86 5.72
C TYR A 23 -9.05 9.87 4.60
N GLY A 24 -9.01 9.42 3.34
CA GLY A 24 -8.48 10.23 2.24
C GLY A 24 -6.96 10.25 2.22
N ILE A 25 -6.39 10.63 1.06
CA ILE A 25 -4.94 10.65 0.87
C ILE A 25 -4.27 11.60 1.85
N ASP A 26 -4.77 12.82 2.02
CA ASP A 26 -4.10 13.83 2.84
C ASP A 26 -4.07 13.48 4.34
N ALA A 27 -5.19 13.03 4.90
CA ALA A 27 -5.28 12.75 6.33
C ALA A 27 -4.65 11.40 6.74
N ALA A 28 -4.52 10.43 5.83
CA ALA A 28 -3.85 9.17 6.11
C ALA A 28 -2.35 9.37 6.37
N THR A 29 -1.81 8.81 7.45
CA THR A 29 -0.38 8.95 7.81
C THR A 29 0.40 7.66 7.60
N ILE A 30 1.72 7.79 7.38
CA ILE A 30 2.62 6.64 7.29
C ILE A 30 2.66 5.87 8.63
N ALA A 31 2.56 6.55 9.76
CA ALA A 31 2.44 5.95 11.08
C ALA A 31 1.25 4.98 11.18
N GLN A 32 0.05 5.43 10.82
CA GLN A 32 -1.17 4.61 10.86
C GLN A 32 -1.07 3.40 9.92
N ILE A 33 -0.54 3.61 8.71
CA ILE A 33 -0.37 2.52 7.73
C ILE A 33 0.64 1.49 8.25
N ALA A 34 1.76 1.94 8.82
CA ALA A 34 2.79 1.07 9.38
C ALA A 34 2.23 0.24 10.54
N GLU A 35 1.51 0.89 11.46
CA GLU A 35 0.86 0.23 12.60
C GLU A 35 -0.10 -0.86 12.14
N ARG A 36 -1.02 -0.55 11.20
CA ARG A 36 -1.96 -1.53 10.64
C ARG A 36 -1.25 -2.69 9.92
N ALA A 37 -0.12 -2.42 9.28
CA ALA A 37 0.71 -3.43 8.63
C ALA A 37 1.60 -4.23 9.59
N GLY A 38 1.57 -3.96 10.91
CA GLY A 38 2.43 -4.60 11.90
C GLY A 38 3.92 -4.23 11.74
N LEU A 39 4.20 -3.03 11.26
CA LEU A 39 5.54 -2.53 10.94
C LEU A 39 5.79 -1.17 11.61
N THR A 40 7.06 -0.74 11.59
CA THR A 40 7.45 0.62 11.99
C THR A 40 7.47 1.56 10.78
N GLU A 41 7.32 2.86 10.98
CA GLU A 41 7.46 3.86 9.90
C GLU A 41 8.81 3.73 9.18
N ARG A 42 9.91 3.56 9.94
CA ARG A 42 11.23 3.28 9.37
C ARG A 42 11.22 2.06 8.43
N SER A 43 10.39 1.06 8.71
CA SER A 43 10.26 -0.10 7.85
C SER A 43 9.54 0.21 6.55
N VAL A 44 8.51 1.05 6.60
CA VAL A 44 7.79 1.55 5.42
C VAL A 44 8.73 2.38 4.52
N TYR A 45 9.50 3.30 5.10
CA TYR A 45 10.47 4.11 4.36
C TYR A 45 11.66 3.33 3.76
N ARG A 46 11.80 2.03 4.06
CA ARG A 46 12.75 1.15 3.32
C ARG A 46 12.20 0.67 1.99
N TYR A 47 10.91 0.88 1.72
CA TYR A 47 10.21 0.45 0.52
C TYR A 47 9.72 1.61 -0.35
N PHE A 48 9.41 2.74 0.27
CA PHE A 48 8.84 3.93 -0.38
C PHE A 48 9.63 5.15 0.09
N ASP A 49 10.07 5.99 -0.85
CA ASP A 49 10.85 7.18 -0.51
C ASP A 49 9.95 8.29 0.07
N SER A 50 8.67 8.29 -0.29
CA SER A 50 7.66 9.23 0.20
C SER A 50 6.26 8.62 0.31
N LYS A 51 5.34 9.35 0.97
CA LYS A 51 3.91 9.02 0.97
C LYS A 51 3.31 9.07 -0.43
N SER A 52 3.79 9.98 -1.29
CA SER A 52 3.34 10.08 -2.68
C SER A 52 3.72 8.84 -3.49
N ASP A 53 4.91 8.27 -3.27
CA ASP A 53 5.32 7.01 -3.91
C ASP A 53 4.42 5.85 -3.48
N LEU A 54 4.09 5.79 -2.18
CA LEU A 54 3.15 4.80 -1.67
C LEU A 54 1.74 4.97 -2.26
N VAL A 55 1.25 6.21 -2.42
CA VAL A 55 -0.03 6.48 -3.08
C VAL A 55 -0.02 5.99 -4.52
N LEU A 56 1.03 6.31 -5.29
CA LEU A 56 1.16 5.90 -6.68
C LEU A 56 1.18 4.38 -6.81
N GLU A 57 2.02 3.69 -6.04
CA GLU A 57 2.09 2.23 -6.06
C GLU A 57 0.76 1.58 -5.64
N THR A 58 0.07 2.17 -4.66
CA THR A 58 -1.25 1.69 -4.23
C THR A 58 -2.29 1.84 -5.32
N ALA A 59 -2.31 2.97 -6.03
CA ALA A 59 -3.23 3.21 -7.14
C ALA A 59 -2.96 2.26 -8.32
N LEU A 60 -1.69 2.02 -8.66
CA LEU A 60 -1.30 1.09 -9.72
C LEU A 60 -1.75 -0.34 -9.42
N LEU A 61 -1.54 -0.81 -8.18
CA LEU A 61 -1.94 -2.16 -7.78
C LEU A 61 -3.46 -2.31 -7.69
N PHE A 62 -4.17 -1.27 -7.24
CA PHE A 62 -5.63 -1.24 -7.25
C PHE A 62 -6.16 -1.37 -8.69
N TRP A 63 -5.64 -0.56 -9.61
CA TRP A 63 -6.04 -0.59 -11.01
C TRP A 63 -5.83 -1.97 -11.65
N ASP A 64 -4.67 -2.59 -11.44
CA ASP A 64 -4.38 -3.94 -11.95
C ASP A 64 -5.36 -4.99 -11.41
N ASN A 65 -5.68 -4.93 -10.11
CA ASN A 65 -6.66 -5.83 -9.51
C ASN A 65 -8.09 -5.59 -10.03
N THR A 66 -8.50 -4.33 -10.21
CA THR A 66 -9.83 -3.99 -10.75
C THR A 66 -9.98 -4.42 -12.20
N VAL A 67 -8.95 -4.18 -13.04
CA VAL A 67 -8.97 -4.59 -14.46
C VAL A 67 -8.99 -6.11 -14.58
N LYS A 68 -8.24 -6.84 -13.74
CA LYS A 68 -8.29 -8.31 -13.71
C LYS A 68 -9.66 -8.85 -13.34
N GLN A 69 -10.33 -8.23 -12.36
CA GLN A 69 -11.70 -8.60 -11.99
C GLN A 69 -12.69 -8.31 -13.11
N ALA A 70 -12.56 -7.18 -13.80
CA ALA A 70 -13.41 -6.82 -14.93
C ALA A 70 -13.22 -7.78 -16.12
N ASN A 71 -11.98 -8.15 -16.44
CA ASN A 71 -11.67 -9.09 -17.53
C ASN A 71 -12.06 -10.53 -17.20
N ALA A 72 -12.17 -10.90 -15.93
CA ALA A 72 -12.66 -12.22 -15.52
C ALA A 72 -14.19 -12.39 -15.65
N LEU A 73 -14.91 -11.30 -15.95
CA LEU A 73 -16.36 -11.28 -16.15
C LEU A 73 -16.78 -11.29 -17.63
N TYR A 74 -15.81 -11.44 -18.55
CA TYR A 74 -16.00 -11.62 -19.99
C TYR A 74 -15.26 -12.89 -20.44
#